data_AF-A0A9D3ZXF0-F1
#
_entry.id   AF-A0A9D3ZXF0-F1
#
_cell.length_a   1.000
_cell.length_b   1.000
_cell.length_c   1.000
_cell.angle_alpha   90.00
_cell.angle_beta   90.00
_cell.angle_gamma   90.00
#
_symmetry.space_group_name_H-M   'P 1'
#
loop_
_entity.id
_entity.type
_entity.pdbx_description
1 polymer ?
#
loop_
_entity_poly.entity_id
_entity_poly.type
_entity_poly.pdbx_seq_one_letter_code
_entity_poly.pdbx_strand_id
1 'polypeptide(L)'
;MYSHRDREGGPLDRKRISDVLDKHLEKSPSSTSRGLNSKDKERSSVPSTSTGKSQLDHCSASLSKAKYSDEESETDSEESDVSGSDGDDTSWISWFCNLRGNEFFCEVDDEYIQDDFNLCGLSSQVPYYDYALDLILDVESSHGDMFTEEQNELVESAAEMLYGLIHVRYILTSKGMSAMLEKYKSYDFGRCPRVYCCGQPCLPVGQSDIPRSSTVKIYCPKCEDIYYPRSKYQGNMDGAYFGTTFPHLFLMTYGHLKPQKPTQNYTPRVFGFKIHKP
;
A
#
# COMPACT_ATOMS: atom_id res chain seq x y z
N MET A 1 33.39 -17.40 -31.70
CA MET A 1 34.24 -16.81 -30.65
C MET A 1 33.38 -15.80 -29.92
N TYR A 2 33.13 -16.00 -28.63
CA TYR A 2 32.48 -14.98 -27.81
C TYR A 2 33.52 -13.97 -27.34
N SER A 3 33.15 -12.69 -27.30
CA SER A 3 33.89 -11.67 -26.55
C SER A 3 32.96 -11.17 -25.47
N HIS A 4 33.42 -11.19 -24.22
CA HIS A 4 32.87 -10.27 -23.23
C HIS A 4 33.12 -8.83 -23.70
N ARG A 5 32.23 -7.93 -23.28
CA ARG A 5 32.52 -6.51 -23.05
C ARG A 5 31.82 -6.12 -21.76
N ASP A 6 32.53 -5.38 -20.92
CA ASP A 6 32.15 -5.12 -19.54
C ASP A 6 31.16 -3.95 -19.43
N ARG A 7 30.36 -3.92 -18.35
CA ARG A 7 29.48 -2.78 -18.03
C ARG A 7 30.33 -1.60 -17.54
N GLU A 8 30.19 -0.44 -18.16
CA GLU A 8 30.60 0.86 -17.59
C GLU A 8 29.40 1.84 -17.61
N GLY A 9 28.51 1.72 -16.63
CA GLY A 9 27.32 2.58 -16.49
C GLY A 9 27.67 4.05 -16.23
N GLY A 10 27.23 4.93 -17.12
CA GLY A 10 27.64 6.33 -17.19
C GLY A 10 27.26 7.21 -15.98
N PRO A 11 27.97 8.32 -15.73
CA PRO A 11 27.72 9.20 -14.59
C PRO A 11 26.54 10.19 -14.79
N LEU A 12 25.80 10.10 -15.90
CA LEU A 12 24.68 11.00 -16.19
C LEU A 12 23.34 10.43 -15.68
N ASP A 13 23.07 9.15 -15.94
CA ASP A 13 21.83 8.48 -15.53
C ASP A 13 21.70 8.33 -14.01
N ARG A 14 22.85 8.21 -13.33
CA ARG A 14 22.95 8.23 -11.86
C ARG A 14 22.33 9.48 -11.22
N LYS A 15 22.36 10.63 -11.91
CA LYS A 15 21.65 11.83 -11.46
C LYS A 15 20.16 11.71 -11.71
N ARG A 16 19.76 11.30 -12.91
CA ARG A 16 18.36 11.24 -13.33
C ARG A 16 17.48 10.41 -12.39
N ILE A 17 17.97 9.26 -11.94
CA ILE A 17 17.26 8.40 -10.98
C ILE A 17 17.18 9.07 -9.59
N SER A 18 18.27 9.71 -9.14
CA SER A 18 18.31 10.47 -7.87
C SER A 18 17.39 11.69 -7.89
N ASP A 19 17.36 12.43 -9.00
CA ASP A 19 16.53 13.62 -9.20
C ASP A 19 15.03 13.26 -9.18
N VAL A 20 14.65 12.09 -9.72
CA VAL A 20 13.28 11.54 -9.61
C VAL A 20 12.97 11.15 -8.16
N LEU A 21 13.93 10.54 -7.45
CA LEU A 21 13.78 10.14 -6.04
C LEU A 21 13.42 11.35 -5.15
N ASP A 22 14.17 12.45 -5.25
CA ASP A 22 13.93 13.70 -4.52
C ASP A 22 12.60 14.35 -4.94
N LYS A 23 12.31 14.42 -6.24
CA LYS A 23 11.06 14.99 -6.80
C LYS A 23 9.81 14.24 -6.30
N HIS A 24 9.93 12.95 -5.99
CA HIS A 24 8.83 12.13 -5.47
C HIS A 24 8.67 12.21 -3.93
N LEU A 25 9.71 12.64 -3.20
CA LEU A 25 9.59 12.99 -1.78
C LEU A 25 8.88 14.36 -1.60
N GLU A 26 9.26 15.35 -2.42
CA GLU A 26 8.69 16.71 -2.42
C GLU A 26 7.19 16.76 -2.80
N LYS A 27 6.71 15.93 -3.75
CA LYS A 27 5.34 15.96 -4.30
C LYS A 27 4.22 15.49 -3.32
N SER A 28 4.42 15.55 -2.00
CA SER A 28 3.42 15.19 -0.96
C SER A 28 2.44 16.35 -0.64
N PRO A 29 1.13 16.26 -0.96
CA PRO A 29 0.21 17.39 -0.83
C PRO A 29 -0.23 17.68 0.62
N SER A 30 0.16 18.84 1.15
CA SER A 30 -0.15 19.33 2.51
C SER A 30 -1.57 19.93 2.63
N SER A 31 -2.60 19.10 2.49
CA SER A 31 -4.02 19.53 2.46
C SER A 31 -4.55 20.09 3.79
N THR A 32 -4.33 21.38 4.07
CA THR A 32 -4.88 22.10 5.23
C THR A 32 -6.18 22.86 4.90
N SER A 33 -7.31 22.14 4.88
CA SER A 33 -8.62 22.71 4.57
C SER A 33 -9.20 23.55 5.73
N ARG A 34 -8.84 24.83 5.80
CA ARG A 34 -9.55 25.82 6.65
C ARG A 34 -10.89 26.20 6.02
N GLY A 35 -11.97 25.62 6.54
CA GLY A 35 -13.34 25.96 6.13
C GLY A 35 -13.72 27.39 6.53
N LEU A 36 -14.31 28.13 5.59
CA LEU A 36 -14.97 29.41 5.88
C LEU A 36 -16.31 29.15 6.57
N ASN A 37 -16.64 29.96 7.57
CA ASN A 37 -18.03 30.20 7.93
C ASN A 37 -18.19 31.65 8.45
N SER A 38 -19.34 32.25 8.21
CA SER A 38 -19.61 33.66 8.53
C SER A 38 -21.02 33.81 9.08
N LYS A 39 -21.29 34.96 9.71
CA LYS A 39 -22.53 35.33 10.43
C LYS A 39 -22.75 34.62 11.77
N ASP A 40 -23.32 35.27 12.80
CA ASP A 40 -23.64 36.70 12.95
C ASP A 40 -23.40 37.16 14.42
N LYS A 41 -23.56 38.46 14.69
CA LYS A 41 -23.22 39.13 15.96
C LYS A 41 -24.45 39.80 16.59
N GLU A 42 -24.40 40.06 17.91
CA GLU A 42 -25.42 40.65 18.83
C GLU A 42 -26.03 39.60 19.80
N ARG A 43 -26.31 39.87 21.09
CA ARG A 43 -25.99 41.02 21.96
C ARG A 43 -26.13 40.63 23.46
N SER A 44 -25.57 41.46 24.35
CA SER A 44 -25.43 41.32 25.81
C SER A 44 -26.62 40.78 26.62
N SER A 45 -26.33 40.10 27.75
CA SER A 45 -26.72 40.56 29.12
C SER A 45 -26.16 39.67 30.25
N VAL A 46 -25.91 40.29 31.41
CA VAL A 46 -25.74 39.64 32.74
C VAL A 46 -26.99 39.98 33.59
N PRO A 47 -27.39 39.21 34.61
CA PRO A 47 -26.82 39.41 35.95
C PRO A 47 -26.71 38.13 36.83
N SER A 48 -26.32 38.32 38.09
CA SER A 48 -25.93 37.30 39.09
C SER A 48 -27.05 36.87 40.06
N THR A 49 -26.68 36.13 41.13
CA THR A 49 -27.43 35.87 42.40
C THR A 49 -28.60 34.86 42.34
N SER A 50 -28.91 34.03 43.37
CA SER A 50 -28.38 33.90 44.76
C SER A 50 -28.68 32.56 45.48
N THR A 51 -27.78 32.16 46.40
CA THR A 51 -27.98 31.49 47.72
C THR A 51 -28.69 30.14 47.94
N GLY A 52 -28.00 29.25 48.70
CA GLY A 52 -28.53 28.10 49.49
C GLY A 52 -27.48 26.97 49.60
N LYS A 53 -26.68 26.79 50.67
CA LYS A 53 -26.97 26.23 52.03
C LYS A 53 -27.66 24.84 51.96
N SER A 54 -27.20 23.76 52.63
CA SER A 54 -26.23 23.58 53.76
C SER A 54 -25.58 22.16 53.67
N GLN A 55 -24.32 21.91 54.10
CA GLN A 55 -23.87 21.34 55.42
C GLN A 55 -24.55 20.02 55.86
N LEU A 56 -23.90 18.98 56.39
CA LEU A 56 -22.50 18.61 56.80
C LEU A 56 -22.29 17.07 56.50
N ASP A 57 -21.21 16.32 56.77
CA ASP A 57 -19.89 16.38 57.48
C ASP A 57 -18.80 15.73 56.54
N HIS A 58 -17.49 15.47 56.79
CA HIS A 58 -16.58 15.12 57.92
C HIS A 58 -16.68 13.66 58.48
N CYS A 59 -15.60 12.96 58.92
CA CYS A 59 -14.16 13.28 58.93
C CYS A 59 -13.22 12.04 58.94
N SER A 60 -12.01 12.16 58.36
CA SER A 60 -10.74 11.42 58.66
C SER A 60 -10.69 9.86 58.50
N ALA A 61 -9.58 9.19 58.16
CA ALA A 61 -8.16 9.55 58.31
C ALA A 61 -7.17 8.79 57.37
N SER A 62 -5.95 9.34 57.25
CA SER A 62 -4.63 8.67 57.07
C SER A 62 -4.24 7.86 55.82
N LEU A 63 -3.43 8.52 54.98
CA LEU A 63 -2.21 8.07 54.28
C LEU A 63 -2.06 6.60 53.81
N SER A 64 -1.93 6.44 52.49
CA SER A 64 -0.66 5.97 51.90
C SER A 64 -0.36 6.79 50.63
N LYS A 65 0.92 6.95 50.26
CA LYS A 65 1.36 7.94 49.25
C LYS A 65 2.21 7.28 48.15
N ALA A 66 1.54 6.72 47.15
CA ALA A 66 2.17 6.32 45.89
C ALA A 66 2.06 7.48 44.87
N LYS A 67 3.20 8.06 44.49
CA LYS A 67 3.30 8.81 43.23
C LYS A 67 3.47 7.78 42.10
N TYR A 68 2.73 7.95 41.03
CA TYR A 68 3.09 7.40 39.72
C TYR A 68 3.04 8.60 38.75
N SER A 69 4.17 8.91 38.13
CA SER A 69 4.21 9.81 36.97
C SER A 69 4.07 8.93 35.73
N ASP A 70 3.25 9.35 34.77
CA ASP A 70 3.46 8.92 33.39
C ASP A 70 4.69 9.69 32.87
N GLU A 71 5.74 8.95 32.55
CA GLU A 71 6.93 9.47 31.87
C GLU A 71 6.87 8.95 30.42
N GLU A 72 6.26 9.73 29.53
CA GLU A 72 6.21 9.44 28.08
C GLU A 72 7.63 9.58 27.50
N SER A 73 8.36 8.47 27.45
CA SER A 73 9.76 8.45 26.99
C SER A 73 9.87 8.38 25.47
N GLU A 74 9.65 9.53 24.81
CA GLU A 74 9.98 9.74 23.40
C GLU A 74 11.50 9.61 23.19
N THR A 75 11.94 8.39 22.85
CA THR A 75 13.36 8.07 22.67
C THR A 75 13.74 8.24 21.21
N ASP A 76 13.91 9.50 20.78
CA ASP A 76 14.34 9.84 19.42
C ASP A 76 15.84 9.55 19.26
N SER A 77 16.17 8.29 18.98
CA SER A 77 17.48 7.77 18.60
C SER A 77 17.26 6.42 17.87
N GLU A 78 18.09 5.97 16.93
CA GLU A 78 19.45 6.43 16.59
C GLU A 78 19.57 6.69 15.08
N GLU A 79 20.47 7.61 14.71
CA GLU A 79 20.80 7.90 13.31
C GLU A 79 21.39 6.65 12.62
N SER A 80 20.59 6.01 11.78
CA SER A 80 20.99 4.80 11.07
C SER A 80 21.88 5.16 9.88
N ASP A 81 23.20 5.19 10.11
CA ASP A 81 24.22 5.31 9.06
C ASP A 81 23.92 4.30 7.94
N VAL A 82 23.44 4.81 6.79
CA VAL A 82 23.35 4.02 5.56
C VAL A 82 24.77 3.74 5.12
N SER A 83 25.25 2.53 5.44
CA SER A 83 26.52 2.03 4.95
C SER A 83 26.41 1.88 3.43
N GLY A 84 26.90 2.89 2.71
CA GLY A 84 26.86 2.97 1.25
C GLY A 84 27.70 1.88 0.62
N SER A 85 27.09 0.71 0.43
CA SER A 85 27.66 -0.38 -0.36
C SER A 85 27.47 -0.04 -1.85
N ASP A 86 28.48 0.59 -2.45
CA ASP A 86 28.53 0.83 -3.89
C ASP A 86 28.31 -0.48 -4.68
N GLY A 87 27.32 -0.50 -5.58
CA GLY A 87 27.41 -1.32 -6.79
C GLY A 87 26.44 -2.49 -7.01
N ASP A 88 25.36 -2.64 -6.24
CA ASP A 88 24.19 -3.40 -6.74
C ASP A 88 23.33 -2.48 -7.62
N ASP A 89 23.42 -2.64 -8.94
CA ASP A 89 22.56 -1.99 -9.93
C ASP A 89 21.09 -2.42 -9.68
N THR A 90 20.37 -1.66 -8.87
CA THR A 90 18.97 -1.96 -8.50
C THR A 90 18.08 -1.77 -9.71
N SER A 91 17.54 -2.88 -10.25
CA SER A 91 16.71 -2.85 -11.45
C SER A 91 15.42 -2.04 -11.26
N TRP A 92 14.85 -1.53 -12.35
CA TRP A 92 13.59 -0.81 -12.34
C TRP A 92 12.48 -1.60 -11.63
N ILE A 93 12.42 -2.92 -11.87
CA ILE A 93 11.44 -3.83 -11.26
C ILE A 93 11.60 -3.88 -9.73
N SER A 94 12.84 -4.03 -9.22
CA SER A 94 13.07 -4.11 -7.77
C SER A 94 12.89 -2.74 -7.10
N TRP A 95 13.34 -1.66 -7.74
CA TRP A 95 13.05 -0.29 -7.31
C TRP A 95 11.53 -0.06 -7.18
N PHE A 96 10.76 -0.36 -8.24
CA PHE A 96 9.31 -0.18 -8.27
C PHE A 96 8.59 -1.01 -7.21
N CYS A 97 8.97 -2.28 -7.02
CA CYS A 97 8.34 -3.14 -6.01
C CYS A 97 8.64 -2.71 -4.56
N ASN A 98 9.76 -2.03 -4.32
CA ASN A 98 10.15 -1.50 -3.01
C ASN A 98 9.65 -0.06 -2.75
N LEU A 99 8.99 0.60 -3.72
CA LEU A 99 8.35 1.90 -3.50
C LEU A 99 7.25 1.83 -2.43
N ARG A 100 7.16 2.89 -1.61
CA ARG A 100 6.18 2.99 -0.51
C ARG A 100 4.74 2.96 -1.03
N GLY A 101 3.99 1.92 -0.68
CA GLY A 101 2.64 1.63 -1.15
C GLY A 101 2.55 0.49 -2.16
N ASN A 102 3.67 0.08 -2.77
CA ASN A 102 3.74 -1.01 -3.75
C ASN A 102 3.96 -2.39 -3.11
N GLU A 103 3.86 -2.51 -1.77
CA GLU A 103 4.29 -3.72 -1.04
C GLU A 103 3.42 -4.97 -1.33
N PHE A 104 2.37 -4.85 -2.15
CA PHE A 104 1.57 -5.97 -2.66
C PHE A 104 2.13 -6.61 -3.93
N PHE A 105 2.99 -5.93 -4.71
CA PHE A 105 3.62 -6.50 -5.89
C PHE A 105 4.63 -7.58 -5.50
N CYS A 106 4.76 -8.62 -6.33
CA CYS A 106 6.02 -9.35 -6.42
C CYS A 106 6.82 -8.87 -7.63
N GLU A 107 8.13 -9.07 -7.57
CA GLU A 107 9.01 -8.90 -8.72
C GLU A 107 8.63 -9.94 -9.79
N VAL A 108 8.59 -9.52 -11.06
CA VAL A 108 8.31 -10.37 -12.22
C VAL A 108 9.64 -10.72 -12.89
N ASP A 109 9.90 -12.00 -13.15
CA ASP A 109 11.13 -12.44 -13.82
C ASP A 109 11.26 -11.82 -15.23
N ASP A 110 12.45 -11.29 -15.55
CA ASP A 110 12.75 -10.72 -16.87
C ASP A 110 12.44 -11.69 -18.02
N GLU A 111 12.69 -13.00 -17.85
CA GLU A 111 12.42 -13.98 -18.91
C GLU A 111 10.92 -14.24 -19.14
N TYR A 112 10.05 -13.83 -18.21
CA TYR A 112 8.59 -13.82 -18.45
C TYR A 112 8.18 -12.62 -19.29
N ILE A 113 8.85 -11.47 -19.10
CA ILE A 113 8.60 -10.22 -19.81
C ILE A 113 9.18 -10.27 -21.23
N GLN A 114 10.38 -10.83 -21.41
CA GLN A 114 11.06 -10.97 -22.70
C GLN A 114 10.39 -11.97 -23.66
N ASP A 115 9.39 -12.73 -23.22
CA ASP A 115 8.56 -13.58 -24.06
C ASP A 115 7.28 -12.82 -24.50
N ASP A 116 7.32 -12.28 -25.73
CA ASP A 116 6.23 -11.58 -26.41
C ASP A 116 4.85 -12.25 -26.29
N PHE A 117 4.81 -13.59 -26.19
CA PHE A 117 3.56 -14.32 -26.04
C PHE A 117 2.83 -13.96 -24.73
N ASN A 118 3.57 -13.74 -23.64
CA ASN A 118 3.02 -13.32 -22.35
C ASN A 118 2.53 -11.86 -22.38
N LEU A 119 3.15 -11.01 -23.21
CA LEU A 119 2.80 -9.60 -23.36
C LEU A 119 1.68 -9.34 -24.39
N CYS A 120 1.22 -10.38 -25.10
CA CYS A 120 0.28 -10.28 -26.21
C CYS A 120 -0.93 -9.35 -25.91
N GLY A 121 -1.15 -8.38 -26.79
CA GLY A 121 -2.24 -7.40 -26.73
C GLY A 121 -2.01 -6.16 -25.84
N LEU A 122 -0.93 -6.11 -25.04
CA LEU A 122 -0.67 -4.96 -24.15
C LEU A 122 -0.25 -3.68 -24.91
N SER A 123 0.45 -3.81 -26.03
CA SER A 123 0.85 -2.68 -26.90
C SER A 123 -0.32 -1.90 -27.51
N SER A 124 -1.53 -2.46 -27.49
CA SER A 124 -2.76 -1.75 -27.88
C SER A 124 -3.46 -0.99 -26.75
N GLN A 125 -2.97 -1.13 -25.51
CA GLN A 125 -3.58 -0.62 -24.28
C GLN A 125 -2.69 0.39 -23.53
N VAL A 126 -1.37 0.31 -23.73
CA VAL A 126 -0.38 1.17 -23.08
C VAL A 126 0.21 2.15 -24.09
N PRO A 127 0.21 3.48 -23.83
CA PRO A 127 0.91 4.46 -24.67
C PRO A 127 2.43 4.33 -24.51
N TYR A 128 3.22 4.68 -25.53
CA TYR A 128 4.70 4.57 -25.48
C TYR A 128 5.23 3.17 -25.14
N TYR A 129 4.47 2.11 -25.46
CA TYR A 129 4.71 0.73 -25.05
C TYR A 129 6.19 0.28 -25.17
N ASP A 130 6.86 0.53 -26.29
CA ASP A 130 8.22 0.08 -26.53
C ASP A 130 9.22 0.79 -25.58
N TYR A 131 9.12 2.10 -25.42
CA TYR A 131 9.93 2.88 -24.47
C TYR A 131 9.62 2.54 -23.00
N ALA A 132 8.35 2.19 -22.70
CA ALA A 132 7.95 1.73 -21.37
C ALA A 132 8.49 0.33 -21.06
N LEU A 133 8.62 -0.53 -22.07
CA LEU A 133 9.20 -1.88 -21.95
C LEU A 133 10.73 -1.82 -21.84
N ASP A 134 11.40 -0.98 -22.64
CA ASP A 134 12.83 -0.66 -22.52
C ASP A 134 13.15 -0.22 -21.07
N LEU A 135 12.33 0.68 -20.50
CA LEU A 135 12.50 1.19 -19.14
C LEU A 135 12.29 0.13 -18.04
N ILE A 136 11.31 -0.77 -18.19
CA ILE A 136 11.07 -1.86 -17.21
C ILE A 136 12.23 -2.87 -17.19
N LEU A 137 12.89 -3.08 -18.33
CA LEU A 137 13.97 -4.07 -18.51
C LEU A 137 15.38 -3.47 -18.40
N ASP A 138 15.51 -2.21 -17.96
CA ASP A 138 16.77 -1.46 -17.86
C ASP A 138 17.61 -1.48 -19.16
N VAL A 139 16.93 -1.43 -20.31
CA VAL A 139 17.55 -1.44 -21.64
C VAL A 139 17.95 -0.02 -22.05
N GLU A 140 19.20 0.18 -22.46
CA GLU A 140 19.64 1.45 -23.05
C GLU A 140 18.80 1.78 -24.30
N SER A 141 18.07 2.91 -24.25
CA SER A 141 17.10 3.28 -25.28
C SER A 141 17.79 3.53 -26.64
N SER A 142 17.79 2.51 -27.50
CA SER A 142 18.46 2.52 -28.81
C SER A 142 17.98 3.61 -29.77
N HIS A 143 16.84 4.21 -29.46
CA HIS A 143 16.10 5.22 -30.22
C HIS A 143 16.86 6.55 -30.40
N GLY A 144 17.70 6.96 -29.45
CA GLY A 144 18.47 8.21 -29.52
C GLY A 144 17.64 9.51 -29.43
N ASP A 145 16.34 9.41 -29.15
CA ASP A 145 15.40 10.53 -29.04
C ASP A 145 15.61 11.34 -27.75
N MET A 146 15.78 12.66 -27.88
CA MET A 146 15.76 13.57 -26.73
C MET A 146 14.32 13.96 -26.36
N PHE A 147 13.70 13.19 -25.47
CA PHE A 147 12.39 13.51 -24.88
C PHE A 147 12.41 14.77 -24.00
N THR A 148 11.33 15.55 -24.06
CA THR A 148 11.06 16.61 -23.07
C THR A 148 10.73 16.03 -21.69
N GLU A 149 10.88 16.80 -20.62
CA GLU A 149 10.57 16.36 -19.25
C GLU A 149 9.14 15.79 -19.14
N GLU A 150 8.16 16.47 -19.73
CA GLU A 150 6.75 16.03 -19.81
C GLU A 150 6.58 14.69 -20.53
N GLN A 151 7.33 14.43 -21.60
CA GLN A 151 7.31 13.14 -22.29
C GLN A 151 7.92 12.01 -21.45
N ASN A 152 8.91 12.31 -20.60
CA ASN A 152 9.48 11.31 -19.70
C ASN A 152 8.51 10.98 -18.55
N GLU A 153 7.86 11.97 -17.92
CA GLU A 153 6.80 11.70 -16.90
C GLU A 153 5.63 10.87 -17.50
N LEU A 154 5.37 10.97 -18.82
CA LEU A 154 4.41 10.12 -19.54
C LEU A 154 4.92 8.68 -19.81
N VAL A 155 6.20 8.48 -20.13
CA VAL A 155 6.81 7.15 -20.29
C VAL A 155 6.92 6.43 -18.95
N GLU A 156 7.26 7.13 -17.87
CA GLU A 156 7.28 6.62 -16.50
C GLU A 156 5.89 6.09 -16.10
N SER A 157 4.82 6.89 -16.28
CA SER A 157 3.45 6.44 -15.96
C SER A 157 2.94 5.33 -16.91
N ALA A 158 3.50 5.22 -18.12
CA ALA A 158 3.24 4.09 -19.01
C ALA A 158 3.93 2.81 -18.52
N ALA A 159 5.15 2.89 -18.00
CA ALA A 159 5.87 1.76 -17.40
C ALA A 159 5.17 1.23 -16.15
N GLU A 160 4.72 2.09 -15.24
CA GLU A 160 3.89 1.70 -14.09
C GLU A 160 2.63 0.90 -14.53
N MET A 161 1.94 1.39 -15.57
CA MET A 161 0.73 0.76 -16.10
C MET A 161 1.02 -0.55 -16.83
N LEU A 162 2.12 -0.62 -17.59
CA LEU A 162 2.55 -1.83 -18.28
C LEU A 162 2.95 -2.92 -17.28
N TYR A 163 3.82 -2.58 -16.31
CA TYR A 163 4.23 -3.52 -15.26
C TYR A 163 3.03 -4.03 -14.47
N GLY A 164 2.07 -3.17 -14.12
CA GLY A 164 0.81 -3.59 -13.50
C GLY A 164 -0.01 -4.57 -14.33
N LEU A 165 -0.11 -4.36 -15.64
CA LEU A 165 -0.81 -5.24 -16.59
C LEU A 165 -0.04 -6.55 -16.91
N ILE A 166 1.28 -6.58 -16.70
CA ILE A 166 2.11 -7.78 -16.74
C ILE A 166 1.92 -8.58 -15.44
N HIS A 167 2.01 -7.92 -14.29
CA HIS A 167 1.93 -8.53 -12.97
C HIS A 167 0.63 -9.33 -12.77
N VAL A 168 -0.54 -8.80 -13.17
CA VAL A 168 -1.81 -9.54 -13.11
C VAL A 168 -1.82 -10.83 -13.94
N ARG A 169 -1.03 -10.92 -15.02
CA ARG A 169 -0.83 -12.16 -15.78
C ARG A 169 0.16 -13.07 -15.05
N TYR A 170 1.28 -12.52 -14.59
CA TYR A 170 2.36 -13.25 -13.94
C TYR A 170 1.93 -13.96 -12.65
N ILE A 171 1.13 -13.33 -11.78
CA ILE A 171 0.66 -13.92 -10.52
C ILE A 171 -0.32 -15.10 -10.70
N LEU A 172 -0.76 -15.38 -11.92
CA LEU A 172 -1.55 -16.57 -12.28
C LEU A 172 -0.65 -17.71 -12.81
N THR A 173 0.65 -17.50 -12.98
CA THR A 173 1.64 -18.53 -13.33
C THR A 173 2.14 -19.28 -12.08
N SER A 174 2.79 -20.43 -12.26
CA SER A 174 3.38 -21.19 -11.16
C SER A 174 4.54 -20.47 -10.44
N LYS A 175 5.32 -19.64 -11.15
CA LYS A 175 6.36 -18.80 -10.53
C LYS A 175 5.70 -17.70 -9.68
N GLY A 176 4.84 -16.88 -10.29
CA GLY A 176 4.18 -15.75 -9.61
C GLY A 176 3.27 -16.16 -8.44
N MET A 177 2.53 -17.27 -8.55
CA MET A 177 1.79 -17.82 -7.39
C MET A 177 2.71 -18.18 -6.22
N SER A 178 3.94 -18.64 -6.49
CA SER A 178 4.91 -19.01 -5.47
C SER A 178 5.57 -17.79 -4.84
N ALA A 179 5.89 -16.75 -5.62
CA ALA A 179 6.36 -15.46 -5.08
C ALA A 179 5.29 -14.82 -4.17
N MET A 180 4.03 -14.78 -4.63
CA MET A 180 2.90 -14.27 -3.84
C MET A 180 2.58 -15.15 -2.61
N LEU A 181 2.95 -16.44 -2.61
CA LEU A 181 2.80 -17.31 -1.43
C LEU A 181 3.75 -16.90 -0.30
N GLU A 182 4.99 -16.53 -0.59
CA GLU A 182 5.92 -16.05 0.44
C GLU A 182 5.44 -14.72 1.04
N LYS A 183 4.99 -13.78 0.20
CA LYS A 183 4.35 -12.52 0.66
C LYS A 183 3.10 -12.77 1.51
N TYR A 184 2.28 -13.78 1.18
CA TYR A 184 1.12 -14.18 1.99
C TYR A 184 1.52 -14.74 3.37
N LYS A 185 2.62 -15.50 3.46
CA LYS A 185 3.17 -16.02 4.73
C LYS A 185 3.74 -14.88 5.60
N SER A 186 4.39 -13.90 4.97
CA SER A 186 4.99 -12.71 5.62
C SER A 186 3.97 -11.65 6.06
N TYR A 187 2.70 -11.81 5.66
CA TYR A 187 1.57 -10.90 5.96
C TYR A 187 1.62 -9.54 5.24
N ASP A 188 2.39 -9.40 4.16
CA ASP A 188 2.57 -8.18 3.36
C ASP A 188 1.23 -7.58 2.90
N PHE A 189 0.32 -8.45 2.45
CA PHE A 189 -1.04 -8.14 2.02
C PHE A 189 -1.98 -7.71 3.17
N GLY A 190 -1.46 -7.61 4.39
CA GLY A 190 -2.19 -7.24 5.58
C GLY A 190 -3.12 -8.33 6.12
N ARG A 191 -3.95 -7.91 7.07
CA ARG A 191 -4.79 -8.79 7.90
C ARG A 191 -6.23 -8.31 7.97
N CYS A 192 -7.16 -9.26 7.96
CA CYS A 192 -8.60 -8.99 7.95
C CYS A 192 -9.04 -8.08 9.10
N PRO A 193 -9.85 -7.03 8.84
CA PRO A 193 -10.30 -6.11 9.88
C PRO A 193 -11.39 -6.68 10.79
N ARG A 194 -12.10 -7.76 10.41
CA ARG A 194 -13.11 -8.39 11.28
C ARG A 194 -12.46 -9.07 12.48
N VAL A 195 -12.82 -8.63 13.68
CA VAL A 195 -12.36 -9.17 14.98
C VAL A 195 -12.40 -10.71 15.02
N TYR A 196 -13.53 -11.32 14.64
CA TYR A 196 -13.71 -12.78 14.66
C TYR A 196 -12.98 -13.55 13.54
N CYS A 197 -12.26 -12.86 12.65
CA CYS A 197 -11.26 -13.52 11.79
C CYS A 197 -9.90 -13.69 12.50
N CYS A 198 -9.68 -13.02 13.64
CA CYS A 198 -8.46 -13.14 14.47
C CYS A 198 -7.17 -12.78 13.70
N GLY A 199 -7.18 -11.70 12.92
CA GLY A 199 -5.98 -11.24 12.20
C GLY A 199 -5.52 -12.14 11.05
N GLN A 200 -6.46 -12.87 10.44
CA GLN A 200 -6.25 -13.71 9.24
C GLN A 200 -5.49 -12.96 8.13
N PRO A 201 -4.38 -13.50 7.58
CA PRO A 201 -3.73 -12.97 6.38
C PRO A 201 -4.70 -12.95 5.20
N CYS A 202 -4.66 -11.86 4.43
CA CYS A 202 -5.51 -11.62 3.27
C CYS A 202 -4.69 -11.75 1.97
N LEU A 203 -5.36 -11.62 0.82
CA LEU A 203 -4.74 -11.60 -0.51
C LEU A 203 -5.21 -10.34 -1.25
N PRO A 204 -4.40 -9.68 -2.09
CA PRO A 204 -4.87 -8.58 -2.93
C PRO A 204 -5.92 -9.06 -3.93
N VAL A 205 -6.81 -8.14 -4.34
CA VAL A 205 -7.87 -8.41 -5.32
C VAL A 205 -8.33 -7.12 -6.02
N GLY A 206 -8.57 -7.20 -7.32
CA GLY A 206 -9.29 -6.19 -8.09
C GLY A 206 -10.80 -6.45 -8.09
N GLN A 207 -11.61 -5.39 -8.03
CA GLN A 207 -13.07 -5.50 -8.23
C GLN A 207 -13.47 -5.49 -9.72
N SER A 208 -12.50 -5.24 -10.60
CA SER A 208 -12.59 -5.16 -12.04
C SER A 208 -11.22 -5.45 -12.62
N ASP A 209 -11.16 -6.10 -13.78
CA ASP A 209 -9.94 -6.30 -14.57
C ASP A 209 -9.70 -5.15 -15.57
N ILE A 210 -10.56 -4.13 -15.57
CA ILE A 210 -10.43 -2.91 -16.40
C ILE A 210 -9.64 -1.85 -15.61
N PRO A 211 -8.50 -1.35 -16.12
CA PRO A 211 -7.73 -0.29 -15.46
C PRO A 211 -8.53 0.97 -15.17
N ARG A 212 -8.13 1.66 -14.09
CA ARG A 212 -8.70 2.88 -13.52
C ARG A 212 -10.16 2.75 -13.06
N SER A 213 -10.72 1.54 -13.06
CA SER A 213 -12.09 1.24 -12.62
C SER A 213 -12.26 1.20 -11.09
N SER A 214 -11.24 0.77 -10.35
CA SER A 214 -11.26 0.68 -8.88
C SER A 214 -9.86 0.41 -8.35
N THR A 215 -9.47 1.04 -7.23
CA THR A 215 -8.20 0.68 -6.57
C THR A 215 -8.24 -0.74 -5.98
N VAL A 216 -7.08 -1.28 -5.61
CA VAL A 216 -6.94 -2.63 -5.01
C VAL A 216 -7.72 -2.77 -3.69
N LYS A 217 -8.17 -3.99 -3.42
CA LYS A 217 -8.83 -4.42 -2.17
C LYS A 217 -8.09 -5.63 -1.61
N ILE A 218 -8.39 -6.02 -0.38
CA ILE A 218 -7.89 -7.24 0.23
C ILE A 218 -9.04 -8.23 0.48
N TYR A 219 -8.91 -9.43 -0.06
CA TYR A 219 -9.83 -10.55 0.14
C TYR A 219 -9.41 -11.37 1.38
N CYS A 220 -10.36 -11.61 2.30
CA CYS A 220 -10.12 -12.46 3.46
C CYS A 220 -10.61 -13.90 3.21
N PRO A 221 -9.72 -14.90 3.17
CA PRO A 221 -10.10 -16.30 2.90
C PRO A 221 -10.90 -16.96 4.04
N LYS A 222 -11.06 -16.29 5.20
CA LYS A 222 -11.77 -16.81 6.37
C LYS A 222 -13.23 -16.37 6.45
N CYS A 223 -13.52 -15.12 6.07
CA CYS A 223 -14.89 -14.62 6.02
C CYS A 223 -15.45 -14.49 4.60
N GLU A 224 -14.65 -14.81 3.58
CA GLU A 224 -15.06 -14.87 2.16
C GLU A 224 -15.59 -13.53 1.64
N ASP A 225 -14.87 -12.45 1.98
CA ASP A 225 -15.34 -11.07 1.91
C ASP A 225 -14.16 -10.10 1.67
N ILE A 226 -14.43 -8.92 1.12
CA ILE A 226 -13.42 -7.94 0.65
C ILE A 226 -13.38 -6.66 1.49
N TYR A 227 -12.19 -6.09 1.64
CA TYR A 227 -11.94 -4.90 2.47
C TYR A 227 -10.98 -3.92 1.79
N TYR A 228 -10.97 -2.67 2.25
CA TYR A 228 -9.92 -1.72 1.89
C TYR A 228 -8.60 -2.09 2.60
N PRO A 229 -7.43 -1.87 1.97
CA PRO A 229 -6.14 -1.92 2.66
C PRO A 229 -6.11 -0.96 3.86
N ARG A 230 -5.33 -1.29 4.89
CA ARG A 230 -5.18 -0.41 6.08
C ARG A 230 -4.22 0.75 5.82
N SER A 231 -3.19 0.54 4.99
CA SER A 231 -2.29 1.60 4.56
C SER A 231 -2.96 2.46 3.49
N LYS A 232 -2.92 3.78 3.65
CA LYS A 232 -3.42 4.72 2.62
C LYS A 232 -2.61 4.63 1.33
N TYR A 233 -1.30 4.35 1.44
CA TYR A 233 -0.39 4.23 0.30
C TYR A 233 -0.79 3.02 -0.57
N GLN A 234 -1.00 1.85 0.04
CA GLN A 234 -1.52 0.65 -0.63
C GLN A 234 -2.92 0.85 -1.23
N GLY A 235 -3.74 1.71 -0.65
CA GLY A 235 -5.10 1.98 -1.10
C GLY A 235 -5.23 2.70 -2.44
N ASN A 236 -4.11 3.19 -3.01
CA ASN A 236 -4.06 3.95 -4.26
C ASN A 236 -3.73 3.10 -5.49
N MET A 237 -3.08 1.93 -5.35
CA MET A 237 -2.76 1.02 -6.46
C MET A 237 -4.03 0.61 -7.22
N ASP A 238 -3.93 0.40 -8.54
CA ASP A 238 -5.04 -0.11 -9.34
C ASP A 238 -5.40 -1.56 -8.96
N GLY A 239 -6.69 -1.87 -8.89
CA GLY A 239 -7.16 -3.23 -8.67
C GLY A 239 -6.90 -4.13 -9.88
N ALA A 240 -6.88 -3.57 -11.08
CA ALA A 240 -6.63 -4.33 -12.31
C ALA A 240 -5.24 -5.01 -12.33
N TYR A 241 -4.27 -4.50 -11.58
CA TYR A 241 -2.91 -5.06 -11.47
C TYR A 241 -2.82 -6.32 -10.60
N PHE A 242 -3.93 -6.69 -9.94
CA PHE A 242 -4.09 -7.94 -9.17
C PHE A 242 -5.27 -8.77 -9.69
N GLY A 243 -6.23 -8.12 -10.36
CA GLY A 243 -7.35 -8.75 -11.05
C GLY A 243 -8.39 -9.40 -10.13
N THR A 244 -9.48 -9.84 -10.74
CA THR A 244 -10.59 -10.51 -10.06
C THR A 244 -10.27 -11.97 -9.72
N THR A 245 -9.36 -12.61 -10.46
CA THR A 245 -9.14 -14.06 -10.43
C THR A 245 -8.13 -14.52 -9.38
N PHE A 246 -7.07 -13.73 -9.13
CA PHE A 246 -5.89 -14.15 -8.35
C PHE A 246 -6.21 -14.83 -7.00
N PRO A 247 -6.95 -14.21 -6.04
CA PRO A 247 -7.11 -14.80 -4.71
C PRO A 247 -7.91 -16.11 -4.74
N HIS A 248 -8.80 -16.28 -5.71
CA HIS A 248 -9.61 -17.48 -5.86
C HIS A 248 -8.78 -18.63 -6.43
N LEU A 249 -7.97 -18.37 -7.47
CA LEU A 249 -7.07 -19.35 -8.06
C LEU A 249 -5.96 -19.75 -7.08
N PHE A 250 -5.35 -18.78 -6.38
CA PHE A 250 -4.36 -19.02 -5.33
C PHE A 250 -4.86 -20.02 -4.27
N LEU A 251 -6.12 -19.85 -3.82
CA LEU A 251 -6.76 -20.74 -2.84
C LEU A 251 -7.26 -22.06 -3.44
N MET A 252 -7.34 -22.19 -4.76
CA MET A 252 -7.53 -23.49 -5.43
C MET A 252 -6.21 -24.26 -5.47
N THR A 253 -5.11 -23.62 -5.88
CA THR A 253 -3.75 -24.18 -5.89
C THR A 253 -3.29 -24.57 -4.50
N TYR A 254 -3.30 -23.63 -3.54
CA TYR A 254 -2.85 -23.85 -2.17
C TYR A 254 -4.02 -24.18 -1.23
N GLY A 255 -4.85 -25.15 -1.62
CA GLY A 255 -6.08 -25.51 -0.90
C GLY A 255 -5.90 -25.88 0.58
N HIS A 256 -4.69 -26.28 1.00
CA HIS A 256 -4.34 -26.55 2.40
C HIS A 256 -4.24 -25.28 3.28
N LEU A 257 -4.15 -24.09 2.68
CA LEU A 257 -4.12 -22.80 3.38
C LEU A 257 -5.53 -22.23 3.65
N LYS A 258 -6.60 -22.89 3.17
CA LYS A 258 -7.98 -22.45 3.40
C LYS A 258 -8.33 -22.55 4.90
N PRO A 259 -8.58 -21.42 5.59
CA PRO A 259 -8.84 -21.41 7.03
C PRO A 259 -10.27 -21.88 7.34
N GLN A 260 -10.48 -22.39 8.56
CA GLN A 260 -11.81 -22.69 9.06
C GLN A 260 -12.62 -21.40 9.28
N LYS A 261 -13.91 -21.41 8.89
CA LYS A 261 -14.81 -20.26 8.98
C LYS A 261 -14.99 -19.79 10.43
N PRO A 262 -15.26 -18.49 10.69
CA PRO A 262 -15.47 -17.96 12.04
C PRO A 262 -16.55 -18.72 12.80
N THR A 263 -16.16 -19.34 13.93
CA THR A 263 -17.07 -20.03 14.85
C THR A 263 -17.93 -19.07 15.69
N GLN A 264 -17.58 -17.78 15.67
CA GLN A 264 -18.27 -16.73 16.42
C GLN A 264 -18.64 -15.56 15.50
N ASN A 265 -19.77 -14.94 15.78
CA ASN A 265 -20.23 -13.70 15.16
C ASN A 265 -20.62 -12.69 16.24
N TYR A 266 -20.56 -11.41 15.91
CA TYR A 266 -20.91 -10.34 16.84
C TYR A 266 -22.37 -10.50 17.30
N THR A 267 -22.58 -10.53 18.61
CA THR A 267 -23.91 -10.54 19.23
C THR A 267 -24.14 -9.16 19.85
N PRO A 268 -24.91 -8.25 19.22
CA PRO A 268 -25.19 -6.94 19.79
C PRO A 268 -25.98 -7.06 21.09
N ARG A 269 -25.62 -6.23 22.08
CA ARG A 269 -26.23 -6.24 23.41
C ARG A 269 -26.43 -4.83 23.96
N VAL A 270 -27.50 -4.65 24.72
CA VAL A 270 -27.80 -3.43 25.49
C VAL A 270 -28.09 -3.86 26.93
N PHE A 271 -27.38 -3.29 27.90
CA PHE A 271 -27.41 -3.71 29.31
C PHE A 271 -27.28 -5.24 29.51
N GLY A 272 -26.46 -5.91 28.67
CA GLY A 272 -26.25 -7.36 28.68
C GLY A 272 -27.28 -8.17 27.89
N PHE A 273 -28.51 -7.68 27.72
CA PHE A 273 -29.56 -8.33 26.93
C PHE A 273 -29.22 -8.32 25.45
N LYS A 274 -29.50 -9.41 24.72
CA LYS A 274 -29.30 -9.49 23.27
C LYS A 274 -30.36 -8.64 22.56
N ILE A 275 -29.96 -7.86 21.56
CA ILE A 275 -30.94 -7.17 20.69
C ILE A 275 -31.64 -8.22 19.80
N HIS A 276 -32.96 -8.12 19.66
CA HIS A 276 -33.71 -8.94 18.70
C HIS A 276 -33.42 -8.49 17.26
N LYS A 277 -33.66 -9.36 16.26
CA LYS A 277 -33.63 -8.91 14.87
C LYS A 277 -34.94 -8.14 14.57
N PRO A 278 -34.91 -7.07 13.76
CA PRO A 278 -36.12 -6.51 13.18
C PRO A 278 -36.76 -7.51 12.19
#